data_AF-A0AAQ4CS20-F1
#
_entry.id   AF-A0AAQ4CS20-F1
#
_cell.length_a   1.000
_cell.length_b   1.000
_cell.length_c   1.000
_cell.angle_alpha   90.00
_cell.angle_beta   90.00
_cell.angle_gamma   90.00
#
_symmetry.space_group_name_H-M   'P 1'
#
loop_
_entity.id
_entity.type
_entity.pdbx_description
1 polymer ?
#
loop_
_entity_poly.entity_id
_entity_poly.type
_entity_poly.pdbx_seq_one_letter_code
_entity_poly.pdbx_strand_id
1 'polypeptide(L)' 'MDTPDFDELLLIVSGVIFLAALGVALEVVGDYLIGDIMVILSVLWALSIFLFMKYISKKDQESESRED' A
#
# COMPACT_ATOMS: atom_id res chain seq x y z
N MET A 1 -0.76 -18.41 -15.46
CA MET A 1 -1.48 -17.20 -15.04
C MET A 1 -0.70 -16.63 -13.89
N ASP A 2 -0.05 -15.49 -14.13
CA ASP A 2 0.85 -14.82 -13.20
C ASP A 2 0.03 -14.30 -12.01
N THR A 3 0.09 -15.04 -10.90
CA THR A 3 -0.21 -14.53 -9.56
C THR A 3 0.44 -13.15 -9.42
N PRO A 4 -0.20 -12.14 -8.79
CA PRO A 4 0.46 -10.85 -8.55
C PRO A 4 1.83 -11.14 -7.93
N ASP A 5 2.88 -10.89 -8.71
CA ASP A 5 4.20 -11.43 -8.46
C ASP A 5 4.58 -10.97 -7.06
N PHE A 6 4.97 -11.92 -6.22
CA PHE A 6 5.22 -11.69 -4.79
C PHE A 6 6.14 -10.47 -4.56
N ASP A 7 7.01 -10.20 -5.55
CA ASP A 7 7.90 -9.05 -5.67
C ASP A 7 7.18 -7.70 -5.76
N GLU A 8 6.06 -7.60 -6.49
CA GLU A 8 5.27 -6.39 -6.65
C GLU A 8 4.58 -6.03 -5.33
N LEU A 9 4.05 -7.03 -4.62
CA LEU A 9 3.52 -6.88 -3.27
C LEU A 9 4.62 -6.48 -2.27
N LEU A 10 5.80 -7.09 -2.36
CA LEU A 10 6.96 -6.76 -1.53
C LEU A 10 7.43 -5.33 -1.73
N LEU A 11 7.51 -4.86 -2.97
CA LEU A 11 7.86 -3.48 -3.31
C LEU A 11 6.85 -2.50 -2.69
N ILE A 12 5.57 -2.79 -2.85
CA ILE A 12 4.49 -1.98 -2.32
C ILE A 12 4.54 -1.91 -0.77
N VAL A 13 4.69 -3.05 -0.11
CA VAL A 13 4.79 -3.13 1.37
C VAL A 13 6.05 -2.43 1.87
N SER A 14 7.18 -2.58 1.17
CA SER A 14 8.43 -1.89 1.54
C SER A 14 8.30 -0.36 1.45
N GLY A 15 7.58 0.16 0.45
CA GLY A 15 7.30 1.59 0.31
C GLY A 15 6.45 2.14 1.46
N VAL A 16 5.46 1.37 1.93
CA VAL A 16 4.62 1.75 3.09
C VAL A 16 5.47 1.80 4.37
N ILE A 17 6.31 0.78 4.61
CA ILE A 17 7.19 0.72 5.78
C ILE A 17 8.19 1.88 5.77
N PHE A 18 8.76 2.20 4.61
CA PHE A 18 9.68 3.31 4.43
C PHE A 18 9.02 4.65 4.74
N LEU A 19 7.84 4.93 4.17
CA LEU A 19 7.10 6.18 4.42
C LEU A 19 6.70 6.33 5.88
N ALA A 20 6.27 5.24 6.53
CA ALA A 20 5.93 5.26 7.95
C ALA A 20 7.17 5.56 8.82
N ALA A 21 8.31 4.90 8.56
CA ALA A 21 9.54 5.13 9.29
C ALA A 21 10.09 6.56 9.09
N LEU A 22 9.96 7.10 7.88
CA LEU A 22 10.37 8.47 7.56
C LEU A 22 9.48 9.50 8.26
N GLY A 23 8.17 9.28 8.33
CA GLY A 23 7.23 10.12 9.09
C GLY A 23 7.57 10.19 10.57
N VAL A 24 7.82 9.04 11.20
CA VAL A 24 8.25 8.96 12.61
C VAL A 24 9.60 9.66 12.82
N ALA A 25 10.55 9.49 11.91
CA ALA A 25 11.85 10.16 12.01
C ALA A 25 11.73 11.69 11.93
N LEU A 26 10.86 12.22 11.06
CA LEU A 26 10.61 13.65 10.92
C LEU A 26 9.91 14.26 12.14
N GLU A 27 8.98 13.51 12.75
CA GLU A 27 8.34 13.90 14.00
C GLU A 27 9.36 14.00 15.14
N VAL A 28 10.32 13.08 15.22
CA VAL A 28 11.40 13.08 16.23
C VAL A 28 12.38 14.25 16.05
N VAL A 29 12.60 14.74 14.83
CA VAL A 29 13.48 15.89 14.54
C VAL A 29 12.82 17.23 14.92
N GLY A 30 11.56 17.22 15.36
CA GLY A 30 10.83 18.39 15.86
C GLY A 30 10.03 19.11 14.78
N ASP A 31 9.90 18.52 13.59
CA ASP A 31 9.12 19.06 12.48
C ASP A 31 7.75 18.35 12.41
N TYR A 32 6.99 18.51 13.51
CA TYR A 32 5.74 17.79 13.78
C TYR A 32 4.71 17.89 12.64
N LEU A 33 4.61 19.05 11.97
CA LEU A 33 3.71 19.28 10.84
C LEU A 33 4.04 18.38 9.64
N ILE A 34 5.32 18.23 9.32
CA ILE A 34 5.77 17.42 8.19
C ILE A 34 5.70 15.92 8.54
N GLY A 35 6.00 15.57 9.80
CA GLY A 35 5.82 14.21 10.33
C GLY A 35 4.37 13.75 10.19
N ASP A 36 3.41 14.54 10.68
CA ASP A 36 1.97 14.22 10.59
C ASP A 36 1.50 14.05 9.15
N ILE A 37 1.91 14.93 8.22
CA ILE A 37 1.55 14.83 6.81
C ILE A 37 2.10 13.53 6.19
N MET A 38 3.35 13.17 6.51
CA MET A 38 3.97 11.92 6.04
C MET A 38 3.24 10.68 6.57
N VAL A 39 2.85 10.68 7.85
CA VAL A 39 2.08 9.59 8.46
C VAL A 39 0.71 9.46 7.78
N ILE A 40 -0.01 10.56 7.61
CA ILE A 40 -1.31 10.57 6.91
C ILE A 40 -1.17 10.06 5.47
N LEU A 41 -0.14 10.50 4.75
CA LEU A 41 0.15 10.02 3.40
C LEU A 41 0.43 8.51 3.39
N SER A 42 1.16 7.99 4.36
CA SER A 42 1.41 6.55 4.48
C SER A 42 0.13 5.73 4.69
N VAL A 43 -0.81 6.24 5.50
CA VAL A 43 -2.10 5.60 5.75
C VAL A 43 -2.99 5.63 4.50
N LEU A 44 -3.06 6.77 3.81
CA LEU A 44 -3.78 6.90 2.54
C LEU A 44 -3.20 5.99 1.46
N TRP A 45 -1.88 5.87 1.41
CA TRP A 45 -1.19 4.98 0.50
C TRP A 45 -1.52 3.51 0.78
N ALA A 46 -1.46 3.09 2.05
CA ALA A 46 -1.84 1.75 2.48
C ALA A 46 -3.32 1.42 2.14
N LEU A 47 -4.23 2.37 2.34
CA LEU A 47 -5.64 2.22 1.97
C LEU A 47 -5.84 2.09 0.45
N SER A 48 -5.09 2.87 -0.35
CA SER A 48 -5.12 2.78 -1.81
C SER A 48 -4.70 1.39 -2.29
N ILE A 49 -3.61 0.87 -1.74
CA ILE A 49 -3.11 -0.48 -2.02
C ILE A 49 -4.14 -1.54 -1.63
N PHE A 50 -4.75 -1.43 -0.44
CA PHE A 50 -5.76 -2.36 0.02
C PHE A 50 -6.96 -2.42 -0.93
N LEU A 51 -7.44 -1.25 -1.38
CA LEU A 51 -8.53 -1.16 -2.35
C LEU A 51 -8.11 -1.74 -3.71
N PHE A 52 -6.88 -1.49 -4.15
CA PHE A 52 -6.34 -2.02 -5.40
C PHE A 52 -6.26 -3.55 -5.38
N MET A 53 -5.72 -4.14 -4.31
CA MET A 53 -5.67 -5.59 -4.09
C MET A 53 -7.09 -6.18 -4.08
N LYS A 54 -8.02 -5.56 -3.36
CA LYS A 54 -9.42 -6.00 -3.31
C LYS A 54 -10.10 -5.91 -4.68
N TYR A 55 -9.78 -4.90 -5.47
CA TYR A 55 -10.31 -4.73 -6.82
C TYR A 55 -9.78 -5.80 -7.79
N ILE A 56 -8.46 -6.07 -7.77
CA ILE A 56 -7.86 -7.13 -8.58
C ILE A 56 -8.43 -8.50 -8.19
N SER A 57 -8.44 -8.83 -6.91
CA SER A 57 -8.95 -10.12 -6.43
C SER A 57 -10.43 -10.35 -6.79
N LYS A 58 -11.24 -9.28 -6.79
CA LYS A 58 -12.63 -9.36 -7.25
C LYS A 58 -12.74 -9.58 -8.76
N LYS A 59 -11.86 -8.95 -9.55
CA LYS A 59 -11.81 -9.13 -11.00
C LYS A 59 -11.42 -10.55 -11.38
N ASP A 60 -10.41 -11.12 -10.72
CA ASP A 60 -9.94 -12.48 -10.98
C ASP A 60 -11.05 -13.51 -10.73
N GLN A 61 -11.79 -13.38 -9.62
CA GLN A 61 -12.94 -14.22 -9.31
C GLN A 61 -14.09 -14.12 -10.34
N GLU A 62 -14.31 -12.92 -10.90
CA GLU A 62 -15.36 -12.70 -11.89
C GLU A 62 -15.01 -13.32 -13.26
N SER A 63 -13.73 -13.31 -13.64
CA SER A 63 -13.23 -13.99 -14.84
C SER A 63 -13.28 -15.52 -14.72
N GLU A 64 -12.95 -16.08 -13.56
CA GLU A 64 -12.96 -17.53 -13.34
C GLU A 64 -14.39 -18.10 -13.36
N SER A 65 -15.39 -17.32 -12.91
CA SER A 65 -16.81 -17.70 -12.95
C SER A 65 -17.49 -17.64 -14.32
N ARG A 66 -16.81 -17.14 -15.36
CA ARG A 66 -17.36 -16.99 -16.73
C ARG A 66 -16.81 -18.00 -17.73
N GLU A 67 -15.88 -18.85 -17.33
CA GLU A 67 -15.33 -19.93 -18.16
C GLU A 67 -16.04 -21.29 -17.96
N ASP A 68 -17.06 -21.36 -17.10
CA ASP A 68 -17.95 -22.53 -16.93
C ASP A 68 -19.29 -22.39 -17.69
#